data_AF-A0A084SL42-F1
#
_entry.id   AF-A0A084SL42-F1
#
_cell.length_a   1.000
_cell.length_b   1.000
_cell.length_c   1.000
_cell.angle_alpha   90.00
_cell.angle_beta   90.00
_cell.angle_gamma   90.00
#
_symmetry.space_group_name_H-M   'P 1'
#
loop_
_entity.id
_entity.type
_entity.pdbx_description
1 polymer ?
#
loop_
_entity_poly.entity_id
_entity_poly.type
_entity_poly.pdbx_seq_one_letter_code
_entity_poly.pdbx_strand_id
1 'polypeptide(L)'
;MALVSIEGRAAFLLRGLVCLLAGAALACGETLVDETYSGTPLFTFKGRVVAPSDYVNEEDAEVFLLVLWSPGGAAKADKLVAQPGTLRRMAFFRSFEMHLFDEPGPGFLYTTPSGARYAIGRLGGFQDANGNGRKDDSEPLEGYSQNALIRAPEALSASDSPTGAPLSAGWHLVSTPLECPPSGGPQPTPGPDEPVADGECGVRLGDGCKKDADCGGGVCVLNFVGAWGGGACLIPEPPPDGCRQKGSVLLRAPAPDTTAYWIKACTVTEDCGRLHPYQCDQQLRGCRPTAEVVVDVNGREPPRSFCVEQGAPPR
;
A
#
# COMPACT_ATOMS: atom_id res chain seq x y z
N MET A 1 94.44 20.01 -1.25
CA MET A 1 94.28 20.19 -2.71
C MET A 1 93.04 19.43 -3.15
N ALA A 2 92.16 20.16 -3.86
CA ALA A 2 91.08 19.74 -4.77
C ALA A 2 89.92 18.83 -4.27
N LEU A 3 88.75 19.48 -4.21
CA LEU A 3 87.41 18.95 -4.52
C LEU A 3 87.36 18.30 -5.91
N VAL A 4 86.52 17.27 -6.10
CA VAL A 4 85.65 17.17 -7.29
C VAL A 4 84.32 16.48 -6.92
N SER A 5 83.25 17.26 -7.07
CA SER A 5 81.86 16.84 -7.20
C SER A 5 81.60 16.34 -8.63
N ILE A 6 80.78 15.30 -8.80
CA ILE A 6 80.08 15.04 -10.07
C ILE A 6 78.59 14.91 -9.77
N GLU A 7 77.87 15.96 -10.17
CA GLU A 7 76.43 15.99 -10.31
C GLU A 7 75.94 15.07 -11.45
N GLY A 8 74.77 14.48 -11.23
CA GLY A 8 73.71 14.43 -12.22
C GLY A 8 73.75 13.36 -13.30
N ARG A 9 72.78 12.43 -13.25
CA ARG A 9 71.92 12.11 -14.41
C ARG A 9 70.67 11.32 -14.00
N ALA A 10 69.53 11.95 -14.29
CA ALA A 10 68.26 11.37 -14.74
C ALA A 10 67.60 10.30 -13.85
N ALA A 11 66.58 10.63 -13.05
CA ALA A 11 65.20 10.88 -13.51
C ALA A 11 64.77 9.90 -14.61
N PHE A 12 63.97 8.88 -14.27
CA PHE A 12 62.96 8.18 -15.11
C PHE A 12 62.68 6.74 -14.62
N LEU A 13 62.30 6.52 -13.36
CA LEU A 13 61.75 5.22 -12.93
C LEU A 13 60.64 5.38 -11.88
N LEU A 14 59.69 6.29 -12.12
CA LEU A 14 58.51 6.48 -11.26
C LEU A 14 57.29 6.93 -12.09
N ARG A 15 56.94 6.15 -13.11
CA ARG A 15 55.71 6.36 -13.91
C ARG A 15 55.06 5.08 -14.44
N GLY A 16 55.23 3.96 -13.73
CA GLY A 16 54.79 2.64 -14.23
C GLY A 16 54.03 1.77 -13.25
N LEU A 17 53.40 2.31 -12.20
CA LEU A 17 52.63 1.49 -11.25
C LEU A 17 51.49 2.26 -10.54
N VAL A 18 50.65 2.99 -11.29
CA VAL A 18 49.45 3.65 -10.72
C VAL A 18 48.16 3.37 -11.53
N CYS A 19 48.18 2.54 -12.57
CA CYS A 19 46.99 2.30 -13.41
C CYS A 19 46.29 0.94 -13.22
N LEU A 20 46.37 0.33 -12.03
CA LEU A 20 45.69 -0.96 -11.74
C LEU A 20 44.75 -0.94 -10.52
N LEU A 21 44.39 0.24 -10.00
CA LEU A 21 43.44 0.38 -8.88
C LEU A 21 42.24 1.31 -9.19
N ALA A 22 41.93 1.52 -10.48
CA ALA A 22 40.81 2.35 -10.92
C ALA A 22 39.74 1.55 -11.69
N GLY A 23 39.48 0.30 -11.30
CA GLY A 23 38.62 -0.60 -12.06
C GLY A 23 37.67 -1.50 -11.25
N ALA A 24 37.39 -1.20 -9.98
CA ALA A 24 36.58 -2.10 -9.13
C ALA A 24 35.63 -1.39 -8.14
N ALA A 25 35.05 -0.23 -8.51
CA ALA A 25 34.02 0.43 -7.70
C ALA A 25 32.88 1.07 -8.53
N LEU A 26 32.61 0.54 -9.71
CA LEU A 26 31.31 0.67 -10.37
C LEU A 26 30.57 -0.68 -10.27
N ALA A 27 30.61 -1.29 -9.09
CA ALA A 27 29.50 -2.15 -8.71
C ALA A 27 28.41 -1.19 -8.24
N CYS A 28 27.47 -0.85 -9.12
CA CYS A 28 26.14 -0.40 -8.70
C CYS A 28 25.51 -1.59 -7.97
N GLY A 29 25.95 -1.85 -6.74
CA GLY A 29 25.32 -2.81 -5.86
C GLY A 29 23.90 -2.31 -5.65
N GLU A 30 22.93 -3.12 -6.05
CA GLU A 30 21.55 -2.91 -5.65
C GLU A 30 21.55 -2.70 -4.14
N THR A 31 21.04 -1.56 -3.69
CA THR A 31 20.89 -1.27 -2.27
C THR A 31 19.84 -2.23 -1.72
N LEU A 32 20.28 -3.42 -1.34
CA LEU A 32 19.52 -4.33 -0.50
C LEU A 32 19.45 -3.67 0.88
N VAL A 33 18.40 -2.89 1.09
CA VAL A 33 18.01 -2.40 2.40
C VAL A 33 17.57 -3.63 3.19
N ASP A 34 18.46 -4.18 4.01
CA ASP A 34 18.11 -5.27 4.92
C ASP A 34 17.54 -4.73 6.25
N GLU A 35 17.25 -5.63 7.19
CA GLU A 35 16.71 -5.27 8.51
C GLU A 35 17.67 -4.42 9.36
N THR A 36 18.93 -4.26 8.95
CA THR A 36 19.94 -3.47 9.66
C THR A 36 20.05 -2.04 9.14
N TYR A 37 19.34 -1.69 8.07
CA TYR A 37 19.36 -0.35 7.51
C TYR A 37 18.73 0.68 8.46
N SER A 38 19.52 1.70 8.82
CA SER A 38 19.17 2.70 9.84
C SER A 38 18.69 4.05 9.27
N GLY A 39 18.22 4.09 8.02
CA GLY A 39 17.70 5.33 7.42
C GLY A 39 16.38 5.78 8.06
N THR A 40 15.97 7.02 7.81
CA THR A 40 14.62 7.47 8.15
C THR A 40 13.64 6.96 7.08
N PRO A 41 12.62 6.16 7.43
CA PRO A 41 11.64 5.70 6.44
C PRO A 41 10.81 6.85 5.90
N LEU A 42 10.56 6.85 4.59
CA LEU A 42 9.62 7.76 3.92
C LEU A 42 8.17 7.39 4.20
N PHE A 43 7.92 6.09 4.36
CA PHE A 43 6.61 5.55 4.70
C PHE A 43 6.77 4.25 5.48
N THR A 44 5.86 3.99 6.41
CA THR A 44 5.83 2.76 7.19
C THR A 44 4.40 2.27 7.28
N PHE A 45 4.21 0.97 7.05
CA PHE A 45 2.92 0.33 7.23
C PHE A 45 3.10 -1.05 7.86
N LYS A 46 2.04 -1.51 8.53
CA LYS A 46 1.98 -2.83 9.13
C LYS A 46 1.14 -3.75 8.27
N GLY A 47 1.41 -5.05 8.35
CA GLY A 47 0.63 -6.05 7.66
C GLY A 47 0.81 -7.42 8.26
N ARG A 48 0.22 -8.41 7.62
CA ARG A 48 0.38 -9.82 7.97
C ARG A 48 0.29 -10.67 6.72
N VAL A 49 0.98 -11.81 6.75
CA VAL A 49 0.88 -12.83 5.71
C VAL A 49 -0.12 -13.88 6.17
N VAL A 50 -1.10 -14.18 5.31
CA VAL A 50 -2.04 -15.28 5.50
C VAL A 50 -1.90 -16.28 4.37
N ALA A 51 -2.05 -17.54 4.70
CA ALA A 51 -2.09 -18.64 3.74
C ALA A 51 -3.00 -19.75 4.27
N PRO A 52 -3.59 -20.59 3.41
CA PRO A 52 -4.17 -21.86 3.82
C PRO A 52 -3.14 -22.73 4.56
N SER A 53 -3.56 -23.50 5.57
CA SER A 53 -2.63 -24.31 6.38
C SER A 53 -1.92 -25.39 5.57
N ASP A 54 -2.54 -25.88 4.50
CA ASP A 54 -1.98 -26.85 3.56
C ASP A 54 -1.02 -26.22 2.53
N TYR A 55 -0.97 -24.89 2.44
CA TYR A 55 -0.03 -24.16 1.59
C TYR A 55 1.35 -24.00 2.24
N VAL A 56 1.39 -23.94 3.57
CA VAL A 56 2.62 -23.65 4.32
C VAL A 56 3.34 -24.95 4.64
N ASN A 57 4.54 -25.13 4.06
CA ASN A 57 5.46 -26.15 4.55
C ASN A 57 6.01 -25.69 5.91
N GLU A 58 5.75 -26.45 6.98
CA GLU A 58 6.23 -26.10 8.33
C GLU A 58 7.76 -26.08 8.42
N GLU A 59 8.46 -26.81 7.54
CA GLU A 59 9.93 -26.81 7.47
C GLU A 59 10.50 -25.59 6.70
N ASP A 60 9.73 -24.99 5.79
CA ASP A 60 10.09 -23.83 4.96
C ASP A 60 8.96 -22.77 4.98
N ALA A 61 8.67 -22.26 6.17
CA ALA A 61 7.57 -21.30 6.39
C ALA A 61 7.95 -19.84 6.09
N GLU A 62 8.80 -19.62 5.08
CA GLU A 62 9.26 -18.29 4.66
C GLU A 62 8.60 -17.85 3.35
N VAL A 63 8.26 -16.57 3.26
CA VAL A 63 7.82 -15.91 2.04
C VAL A 63 8.58 -14.60 1.87
N PHE A 64 8.96 -14.28 0.65
CA PHE A 64 9.55 -12.98 0.32
C PHE A 64 8.46 -12.03 -0.15
N LEU A 65 8.36 -10.88 0.50
CA LEU A 65 7.47 -9.80 0.14
C LEU A 65 8.23 -8.68 -0.57
N LEU A 66 7.62 -8.07 -1.57
CA LEU A 66 8.14 -6.86 -2.19
C LEU A 66 7.01 -5.98 -2.73
N VAL A 67 7.31 -4.71 -2.97
CA VAL A 67 6.38 -3.79 -3.63
C VAL A 67 6.48 -3.95 -5.14
N LEU A 68 5.31 -4.19 -5.74
CA LEU A 68 5.09 -4.34 -7.16
C LEU A 68 4.31 -3.14 -7.68
N TRP A 69 4.94 -2.33 -8.52
CA TRP A 69 4.34 -1.14 -9.12
C TRP A 69 3.68 -1.43 -10.46
N SER A 70 2.62 -0.70 -10.79
CA SER A 70 1.95 -0.73 -12.08
C SER A 70 2.24 0.54 -12.88
N PRO A 71 3.19 0.51 -13.83
CA PRO A 71 3.44 1.63 -14.74
C PRO A 71 2.24 1.93 -15.66
N GLY A 72 1.33 0.97 -15.83
CA GLY A 72 0.08 1.13 -16.59
C GLY A 72 -1.03 1.86 -15.82
N GLY A 73 -0.78 2.24 -14.56
CA GLY A 73 -1.76 2.90 -13.70
C GLY A 73 -2.75 1.92 -13.07
N ALA A 74 -3.83 2.45 -12.50
CA ALA A 74 -4.81 1.65 -11.76
C ALA A 74 -5.59 0.66 -12.65
N ALA A 75 -5.89 1.05 -13.89
CA ALA A 75 -6.71 0.27 -14.81
C ALA A 75 -5.96 -0.85 -15.55
N LYS A 76 -4.62 -0.78 -15.61
CA LYS A 76 -3.77 -1.74 -16.34
C LYS A 76 -2.62 -2.19 -15.44
N ALA A 77 -2.90 -3.21 -14.64
CA ALA A 77 -1.96 -3.83 -13.70
C ALA A 77 -1.53 -5.24 -14.18
N ASP A 78 -1.58 -5.49 -15.49
CA ASP A 78 -1.14 -6.73 -16.14
C ASP A 78 0.38 -6.89 -16.14
N LYS A 79 1.11 -5.77 -16.09
CA LYS A 79 2.57 -5.76 -15.95
C LYS A 79 2.97 -5.02 -14.68
N LEU A 80 3.31 -5.82 -13.67
CA LEU A 80 3.86 -5.32 -12.42
C LEU A 80 5.39 -5.33 -12.46
N VAL A 81 6.02 -4.31 -11.88
CA VAL A 81 7.47 -4.18 -11.81
C VAL A 81 7.90 -4.11 -10.36
N ALA A 82 8.78 -5.03 -9.97
CA ALA A 82 9.38 -5.08 -8.64
C ALA A 82 10.21 -3.83 -8.34
N GLN A 83 10.11 -3.30 -7.12
CA GLN A 83 11.09 -2.37 -6.56
C GLN A 83 12.09 -3.15 -5.70
N PRO A 84 13.32 -3.40 -6.18
CA PRO A 84 14.27 -4.30 -5.50
C PRO A 84 14.55 -3.95 -4.04
N GLY A 85 14.69 -2.66 -3.70
CA GLY A 85 14.96 -2.17 -2.34
C GLY A 85 13.84 -2.42 -1.30
N THR A 86 12.71 -3.00 -1.73
CA THR A 86 11.57 -3.31 -0.85
C THR A 86 11.46 -4.78 -0.47
N LEU A 87 12.38 -5.62 -0.94
CA LEU A 87 12.37 -7.05 -0.65
C LEU A 87 12.52 -7.32 0.85
N ARG A 88 11.64 -8.13 1.42
CA ARG A 88 11.67 -8.52 2.83
C ARG A 88 11.31 -9.98 2.99
N ARG A 89 12.06 -10.69 3.82
CA ARG A 89 11.79 -12.08 4.17
C ARG A 89 10.87 -12.13 5.39
N MET A 90 9.78 -12.87 5.28
CA MET A 90 8.72 -12.91 6.29
C MET A 90 8.33 -14.35 6.60
N ALA A 91 7.84 -14.58 7.82
CA ALA A 91 7.24 -15.85 8.19
C ALA A 91 5.71 -15.79 8.02
N PHE A 92 5.11 -16.91 7.61
CA PHE A 92 3.64 -17.02 7.56
C PHE A 92 3.01 -16.79 8.94
N PHE A 93 1.78 -16.25 8.94
CA PHE A 93 0.95 -16.01 10.13
C PHE A 93 1.53 -15.04 11.17
N ARG A 94 2.61 -14.32 10.85
CA ARG A 94 3.14 -13.23 11.67
C ARG A 94 2.77 -11.87 11.09
N SER A 95 2.54 -10.92 11.98
CA SER A 95 2.49 -9.51 11.60
C SER A 95 3.90 -9.01 11.28
N PHE A 96 3.99 -8.10 10.33
CA PHE A 96 5.21 -7.43 9.92
C PHE A 96 5.02 -5.90 9.94
N GLU A 97 6.13 -5.20 9.98
CA GLU A 97 6.21 -3.77 9.70
C GLU A 97 7.16 -3.59 8.51
N MET A 98 6.68 -2.92 7.47
CA MET A 98 7.47 -2.63 6.27
C MET A 98 7.79 -1.14 6.22
N HIS A 99 9.07 -0.85 6.06
CA HIS A 99 9.60 0.49 5.90
C HIS A 99 10.01 0.71 4.44
N LEU A 100 9.51 1.79 3.85
CA LEU A 100 9.89 2.24 2.52
C LEU A 100 10.87 3.40 2.67
N PHE A 101 12.06 3.24 2.11
CA PHE A 101 13.14 4.24 2.21
C PHE A 101 13.36 5.00 0.90
N ASP A 102 12.91 4.44 -0.22
CA ASP A 102 13.10 5.00 -1.55
C ASP A 102 11.77 5.33 -2.21
N GLU A 103 11.72 6.48 -2.88
CA GLU A 103 10.64 6.84 -3.78
C GLU A 103 10.60 5.88 -4.99
N PRO A 104 9.42 5.58 -5.54
CA PRO A 104 9.34 4.91 -6.82
C PRO A 104 9.99 5.81 -7.88
N GLY A 105 11.07 5.32 -8.49
CA GLY A 105 11.72 5.96 -9.63
C GLY A 105 10.77 6.18 -10.84
N PRO A 106 11.19 7.00 -11.82
CA PRO A 106 10.32 7.46 -12.91
C PRO A 106 9.67 6.35 -13.75
N GLY A 107 10.30 5.16 -13.83
CA GLY A 107 9.78 4.01 -14.56
C GLY A 107 8.60 3.31 -13.89
N PHE A 108 8.31 3.61 -12.62
CA PHE A 108 7.16 3.08 -11.88
C PHE A 108 5.96 4.03 -11.89
N LEU A 109 6.15 5.28 -12.34
CA LEU A 109 5.11 6.30 -12.34
C LEU A 109 4.27 6.21 -13.62
N TYR A 110 2.96 6.17 -13.43
CA TYR A 110 1.99 6.42 -14.48
C TYR A 110 1.81 7.94 -14.67
N THR A 111 1.69 8.38 -15.93
CA THR A 111 1.37 9.77 -16.29
C THR A 111 -0.04 9.81 -16.86
N THR A 112 -0.92 10.60 -16.23
CA THR A 112 -2.30 10.79 -16.68
C THR A 112 -2.34 11.63 -17.97
N PRO A 113 -3.48 11.65 -18.69
CA PRO A 113 -3.62 12.49 -19.89
C PRO A 113 -3.39 13.99 -19.65
N SER A 114 -3.60 14.49 -18.43
CA SER A 114 -3.34 15.89 -18.07
C SER A 114 -1.85 16.18 -17.81
N GLY A 115 -1.03 15.14 -17.68
CA GLY A 115 0.39 15.23 -17.31
C GLY A 115 0.67 15.01 -15.83
N ALA A 116 -0.36 14.89 -14.98
CA ALA A 116 -0.18 14.52 -13.57
C ALA A 116 0.43 13.11 -13.45
N ARG A 117 1.15 12.84 -12.35
CA ARG A 117 1.87 11.57 -12.17
C ARG A 117 1.57 10.93 -10.83
N TYR A 118 1.49 9.60 -10.81
CA TYR A 118 1.39 8.82 -9.58
C TYR A 118 1.97 7.42 -9.77
N ALA A 119 2.37 6.78 -8.67
CA ALA A 119 2.67 5.35 -8.61
C ALA A 119 1.49 4.64 -7.94
N ILE A 120 1.07 3.48 -8.46
CA ILE A 120 0.15 2.59 -7.78
C ILE A 120 0.70 1.17 -7.82
N GLY A 121 0.67 0.49 -6.69
CA GLY A 121 1.25 -0.83 -6.53
C GLY A 121 0.56 -1.65 -5.47
N ARG A 122 1.07 -2.86 -5.24
CA ARG A 122 0.64 -3.78 -4.20
C ARG A 122 1.85 -4.54 -3.67
N LEU A 123 1.70 -5.17 -2.52
CA LEU A 123 2.68 -6.16 -2.08
C LEU A 123 2.44 -7.45 -2.85
N GLY A 124 3.51 -8.09 -3.31
CA GLY A 124 3.51 -9.46 -3.84
C GLY A 124 4.35 -10.37 -2.98
N GLY A 125 3.89 -11.61 -2.80
CA GLY A 125 4.62 -12.69 -2.15
C GLY A 125 5.18 -13.68 -3.17
N PHE A 126 6.40 -14.19 -2.95
CA PHE A 126 6.99 -15.26 -3.75
C PHE A 126 7.94 -16.12 -2.89
N GLN A 127 8.29 -17.30 -3.40
CA GLN A 127 9.36 -18.14 -2.87
C GLN A 127 10.64 -17.94 -3.70
N ASP A 128 11.76 -17.75 -3.01
CA ASP A 128 13.09 -17.69 -3.61
C ASP A 128 13.58 -19.12 -3.88
N ALA A 129 13.21 -19.67 -5.03
CA ALA A 129 13.39 -21.08 -5.36
C ALA A 129 14.86 -21.43 -5.63
N ASN A 130 15.68 -20.43 -5.98
CA ASN A 130 17.09 -20.62 -6.31
C ASN A 130 18.05 -20.04 -5.25
N GLY A 131 17.51 -19.43 -4.19
CA GLY A 131 18.26 -18.95 -3.03
C GLY A 131 19.10 -17.70 -3.31
N ASN A 132 18.77 -16.91 -4.34
CA ASN A 132 19.57 -15.75 -4.73
C ASN A 132 19.12 -14.44 -4.08
N GLY A 133 18.05 -14.47 -3.28
CA GLY A 133 17.53 -13.33 -2.55
C GLY A 133 16.98 -12.23 -3.45
N ARG A 134 16.47 -12.54 -4.65
CA ARG A 134 15.78 -11.60 -5.53
C ARG A 134 14.63 -12.27 -6.24
N LYS A 135 13.69 -11.45 -6.72
CA LYS A 135 12.58 -11.93 -7.53
C LYS A 135 13.03 -12.11 -8.97
N ASP A 136 13.15 -13.34 -9.44
CA ASP A 136 13.45 -13.65 -10.84
C ASP A 136 12.18 -13.83 -11.68
N ASP A 137 12.24 -13.59 -12.99
CA ASP A 137 11.09 -13.74 -13.90
C ASP A 137 10.49 -15.15 -13.91
N SER A 138 11.29 -16.18 -13.60
CA SER A 138 10.85 -17.57 -13.53
C SER A 138 10.04 -17.92 -12.28
N GLU A 139 10.14 -17.10 -11.22
CA GLU A 139 9.45 -17.35 -9.96
C GLU A 139 8.03 -16.79 -10.04
N PRO A 140 6.97 -17.58 -9.80
CA PRO A 140 5.63 -17.04 -9.79
C PRO A 140 5.41 -16.15 -8.57
N LEU A 141 4.43 -15.24 -8.68
CA LEU A 141 3.85 -14.62 -7.48
C LEU A 141 2.88 -15.64 -6.87
N GLU A 142 3.01 -15.87 -5.58
CA GLU A 142 2.20 -16.81 -4.81
C GLU A 142 1.08 -16.12 -4.04
N GLY A 143 1.17 -14.80 -3.90
CA GLY A 143 0.18 -14.00 -3.19
C GLY A 143 0.31 -12.52 -3.44
N TYR A 144 -0.70 -11.77 -3.00
CA TYR A 144 -0.71 -10.32 -3.13
C TYR A 144 -1.53 -9.63 -2.04
N SER A 145 -1.28 -8.33 -1.83
CA SER A 145 -2.07 -7.53 -0.90
C SER A 145 -3.46 -7.17 -1.42
N GLN A 146 -4.45 -7.20 -0.54
CA GLN A 146 -5.82 -6.71 -0.81
C GLN A 146 -5.93 -5.17 -0.78
N ASN A 147 -4.82 -4.49 -0.48
CA ASN A 147 -4.71 -3.04 -0.51
C ASN A 147 -3.81 -2.60 -1.67
N ALA A 148 -4.07 -1.40 -2.17
CA ALA A 148 -3.16 -0.71 -3.07
C ALA A 148 -2.34 0.30 -2.27
N LEU A 149 -1.05 0.38 -2.60
CA LEU A 149 -0.15 1.43 -2.18
C LEU A 149 -0.09 2.47 -3.29
N ILE A 150 -0.39 3.72 -2.97
CA ILE A 150 -0.31 4.85 -3.89
C ILE A 150 0.75 5.81 -3.42
N ARG A 151 1.61 6.23 -4.33
CA ARG A 151 2.51 7.38 -4.14
C ARG A 151 2.11 8.48 -5.10
N ALA A 152 1.65 9.61 -4.56
CA ALA A 152 1.32 10.81 -5.31
C ALA A 152 2.39 11.88 -5.06
N PRO A 153 3.36 12.09 -5.97
CA PRO A 153 4.42 13.11 -5.80
C PRO A 153 3.88 14.50 -5.53
N GLU A 154 2.75 14.84 -6.17
CA GLU A 154 2.02 16.08 -6.02
C GLU A 154 0.53 15.78 -5.74
N ALA A 155 -0.22 16.78 -5.28
CA ALA A 155 -1.65 16.63 -5.07
C ALA A 155 -2.35 16.40 -6.42
N LEU A 156 -3.23 15.40 -6.47
CA LEU A 156 -3.99 15.02 -7.65
C LEU A 156 -5.40 15.56 -7.58
N SER A 157 -5.90 16.03 -8.71
CA SER A 157 -7.31 16.31 -8.90
C SER A 157 -8.13 15.02 -8.83
N ALA A 158 -9.44 15.13 -8.65
CA ALA A 158 -10.35 13.97 -8.72
C ALA A 158 -10.22 13.19 -10.03
N SER A 159 -10.06 13.89 -11.16
CA SER A 159 -9.92 13.28 -12.49
C SER A 159 -8.57 12.62 -12.75
N ASP A 160 -7.52 13.01 -12.02
CA ASP A 160 -6.18 12.43 -12.15
C ASP A 160 -5.90 11.34 -11.12
N SER A 161 -6.65 11.33 -10.03
CA SER A 161 -6.49 10.36 -8.95
C SER A 161 -7.03 8.99 -9.36
N PRO A 162 -6.30 7.90 -9.05
CA PRO A 162 -6.80 6.55 -9.27
C PRO A 162 -8.03 6.20 -8.42
N THR A 163 -8.32 6.98 -7.36
CA THR A 163 -9.51 6.78 -6.51
C THR A 163 -10.75 7.52 -7.00
N GLY A 164 -10.61 8.34 -8.04
CA GLY A 164 -11.69 9.24 -8.51
C GLY A 164 -12.00 10.41 -7.57
N ALA A 165 -11.28 10.53 -6.44
CA ALA A 165 -11.39 11.65 -5.50
C ALA A 165 -10.07 12.43 -5.43
N PRO A 166 -10.07 13.73 -5.07
CA PRO A 166 -8.84 14.48 -4.87
C PRO A 166 -7.93 13.75 -3.89
N LEU A 167 -6.64 13.63 -4.24
CA LEU A 167 -5.66 12.91 -3.44
C LEU A 167 -4.53 13.86 -3.07
N SER A 168 -4.20 14.00 -1.78
CA SER A 168 -3.08 14.84 -1.38
C SER A 168 -1.74 14.24 -1.81
N ALA A 169 -0.71 15.09 -1.91
CA ALA A 169 0.65 14.61 -2.11
C ALA A 169 1.05 13.71 -0.93
N GLY A 170 1.68 12.56 -1.21
CA GLY A 170 2.16 11.65 -0.18
C GLY A 170 1.98 10.18 -0.51
N TRP A 171 2.09 9.36 0.53
CA TRP A 171 1.85 7.93 0.50
C TRP A 171 0.48 7.61 1.05
N HIS A 172 -0.24 6.73 0.36
CA HIS A 172 -1.59 6.34 0.72
C HIS A 172 -1.74 4.83 0.61
N LEU A 173 -2.35 4.23 1.62
CA LEU A 173 -2.80 2.85 1.57
C LEU A 173 -4.33 2.86 1.44
N VAL A 174 -4.84 2.27 0.36
CA VAL A 174 -6.27 2.29 0.05
C VAL A 174 -6.80 0.87 -0.13
N SER A 175 -8.07 0.67 0.21
CA SER A 175 -8.75 -0.59 -0.06
C SER A 175 -8.91 -0.83 -1.57
N THR A 176 -8.85 -2.09 -1.98
CA THR A 176 -9.18 -2.49 -3.36
C THR A 176 -10.38 -3.45 -3.34
N PRO A 177 -11.14 -3.58 -4.45
CA PRO A 177 -10.99 -2.87 -5.72
C PRO A 177 -11.34 -1.37 -5.64
N LEU A 178 -10.70 -0.57 -6.49
CA LEU A 178 -10.97 0.86 -6.65
C LEU A 178 -12.20 1.06 -7.55
N GLU A 179 -13.05 2.01 -7.20
CA GLU A 179 -14.09 2.56 -8.08
C GLU A 179 -13.45 3.57 -9.04
N CYS A 180 -12.61 3.07 -9.94
CA CYS A 180 -11.95 3.93 -10.92
C CYS A 180 -13.00 4.65 -11.78
N PRO A 181 -12.77 5.92 -12.13
CA PRO A 181 -13.64 6.61 -13.06
C PRO A 181 -13.66 5.84 -14.39
N PRO A 182 -14.85 5.62 -15.00
CA PRO A 182 -14.90 5.08 -16.35
C PRO A 182 -14.07 6.01 -17.25
N SER A 183 -13.35 5.44 -18.22
CA SER A 183 -12.47 6.20 -19.11
C SER A 183 -13.21 7.39 -19.74
N GLY A 184 -13.07 8.59 -19.15
CA GLY A 184 -13.73 9.82 -19.60
C GLY A 184 -15.18 10.07 -19.14
N GLY A 185 -15.70 9.39 -18.12
CA GLY A 185 -17.06 9.61 -17.61
C GLY A 185 -17.12 10.21 -16.18
N PRO A 186 -18.19 10.94 -15.82
CA PRO A 186 -18.42 11.36 -14.45
C PRO A 186 -18.61 10.13 -13.54
N GLN A 187 -18.13 10.26 -12.31
CA GLN A 187 -18.15 9.21 -11.29
C GLN A 187 -19.58 8.77 -10.95
N PRO A 188 -19.83 7.46 -10.75
CA PRO A 188 -21.04 7.03 -10.07
C PRO A 188 -20.99 7.52 -8.62
N THR A 189 -21.99 8.25 -8.18
CA THR A 189 -22.20 8.50 -6.74
C THR A 189 -22.53 7.17 -6.06
N PRO A 190 -21.74 6.71 -5.06
CA PRO A 190 -22.11 5.53 -4.30
C PRO A 190 -23.24 5.94 -3.35
N GLY A 191 -24.45 5.47 -3.58
CA GLY A 191 -25.56 5.65 -2.65
C GLY A 191 -26.80 4.88 -3.11
N PRO A 192 -27.56 4.24 -2.20
CA PRO A 192 -28.84 3.63 -2.54
C PRO A 192 -29.83 4.67 -3.08
N ASP A 193 -30.68 4.21 -4.01
CA ASP A 193 -31.82 4.90 -4.59
C ASP A 193 -32.89 5.18 -3.50
N GLU A 194 -32.63 6.16 -2.65
CA GLU A 194 -33.57 7.08 -1.97
C GLU A 194 -32.79 7.79 -0.84
N PRO A 195 -32.66 9.13 -0.86
CA PRO A 195 -31.89 9.84 0.14
C PRO A 195 -32.63 9.84 1.49
N VAL A 196 -32.17 9.02 2.42
CA VAL A 196 -32.44 9.23 3.85
C VAL A 196 -31.83 10.59 4.24
N ALA A 197 -32.63 11.49 4.78
CA ALA A 197 -32.18 12.84 5.12
C ALA A 197 -31.06 12.79 6.17
N ASP A 198 -29.95 13.48 5.90
CA ASP A 198 -28.85 13.63 6.84
C ASP A 198 -29.32 14.33 8.12
N GLY A 199 -29.00 13.75 9.28
CA GLY A 199 -29.34 14.28 10.60
C GLY A 199 -28.22 14.16 11.62
N GLU A 200 -28.44 14.70 12.83
CA GLU A 200 -27.62 14.42 14.01
C GLU A 200 -28.25 13.26 14.78
N CYS A 201 -27.80 12.04 14.50
CA CYS A 201 -28.40 10.81 15.04
C CYS A 201 -27.96 10.50 16.48
N GLY A 202 -27.22 11.42 17.11
CA GLY A 202 -26.66 11.22 18.45
C GLY A 202 -25.56 10.17 18.53
N VAL A 203 -25.09 9.63 17.40
CA VAL A 203 -24.01 8.63 17.34
C VAL A 203 -22.68 9.32 17.07
N ARG A 204 -21.72 9.14 17.98
CA ARG A 204 -20.34 9.61 17.79
C ARG A 204 -19.57 8.60 16.94
N LEU A 205 -19.69 8.72 15.62
CA LEU A 205 -19.10 7.77 14.68
C LEU A 205 -17.58 7.64 14.88
N GLY A 206 -17.10 6.41 15.05
CA GLY A 206 -15.68 6.08 15.22
C GLY A 206 -15.17 6.12 16.67
N ASP A 207 -15.97 6.61 17.63
CA ASP A 207 -15.61 6.56 19.06
C ASP A 207 -15.42 5.12 19.53
N GLY A 208 -14.46 4.91 20.43
CA GLY A 208 -14.19 3.60 21.03
C GLY A 208 -15.36 3.12 21.89
N CYS A 209 -15.60 1.81 21.87
CA CYS A 209 -16.73 1.20 22.57
C CYS A 209 -16.40 -0.23 23.00
N LYS A 210 -17.14 -0.74 23.99
CA LYS A 210 -17.07 -2.15 24.40
C LYS A 210 -18.41 -2.88 24.22
N LYS A 211 -19.51 -2.14 24.11
CA LYS A 211 -20.88 -2.64 23.95
C LYS A 211 -21.75 -1.58 23.29
N ASP A 212 -22.89 -1.98 22.72
CA ASP A 212 -23.78 -1.09 21.96
C ASP A 212 -24.28 0.11 22.78
N ALA A 213 -24.51 -0.06 24.08
CA ALA A 213 -24.93 1.02 24.97
C ALA A 213 -23.94 2.19 25.07
N ASP A 214 -22.68 2.00 24.65
CA ASP A 214 -21.67 3.06 24.60
C ASP A 214 -21.86 3.97 23.36
N CYS A 215 -22.68 3.55 22.39
CA CYS A 215 -22.80 4.16 21.06
C CYS A 215 -24.11 4.93 20.82
N GLY A 216 -24.92 5.13 21.86
CA GLY A 216 -26.21 5.80 21.73
C GLY A 216 -27.15 5.05 20.78
N GLY A 217 -27.54 5.66 19.66
CA GLY A 217 -28.36 5.04 18.61
C GLY A 217 -27.59 4.15 17.62
N GLY A 218 -26.27 3.98 17.82
CA GLY A 218 -25.42 3.13 17.00
C GLY A 218 -25.18 1.76 17.63
N VAL A 219 -24.28 0.99 17.01
CA VAL A 219 -23.80 -0.30 17.51
C VAL A 219 -22.30 -0.29 17.69
N CYS A 220 -21.82 -1.10 18.63
CA CYS A 220 -20.40 -1.26 18.89
C CYS A 220 -19.83 -2.38 18.03
N VAL A 221 -19.03 -2.01 17.04
CA VAL A 221 -18.40 -2.96 16.12
C VAL A 221 -16.98 -3.25 16.56
N LEU A 222 -16.70 -4.51 16.89
CA LEU A 222 -15.35 -5.00 17.22
C LEU A 222 -14.64 -5.60 15.99
N ASN A 223 -15.39 -6.18 15.07
CA ASN A 223 -14.87 -6.82 13.86
C ASN A 223 -15.86 -6.65 12.71
N PHE A 224 -15.44 -5.93 11.67
CA PHE A 224 -16.17 -5.75 10.42
C PHE A 224 -15.16 -5.33 9.36
N VAL A 225 -15.04 -6.13 8.29
CA VAL A 225 -14.03 -5.98 7.24
C VAL A 225 -12.59 -5.81 7.78
N GLY A 226 -12.34 -6.34 8.98
CA GLY A 226 -11.12 -6.15 9.77
C GLY A 226 -11.42 -5.90 11.25
N ALA A 227 -10.38 -6.02 12.08
CA ALA A 227 -10.47 -5.76 13.52
C ALA A 227 -10.53 -4.25 13.82
N TRP A 228 -11.47 -3.83 14.65
CA TRP A 228 -11.60 -2.45 15.13
C TRP A 228 -11.04 -2.38 16.54
N GLY A 229 -9.74 -2.11 16.68
CA GLY A 229 -9.03 -2.12 17.95
C GLY A 229 -9.70 -1.25 19.02
N GLY A 230 -10.29 -1.89 20.04
CA GLY A 230 -11.06 -1.20 21.09
C GLY A 230 -12.48 -0.79 20.69
N GLY A 231 -13.03 -1.42 19.66
CA GLY A 231 -14.38 -1.18 19.12
C GLY A 231 -14.55 0.17 18.41
N ALA A 232 -15.60 0.31 17.61
CA ALA A 232 -16.06 1.59 17.12
C ALA A 232 -17.57 1.69 17.06
N CYS A 233 -18.09 2.87 17.42
CA CYS A 233 -19.49 3.20 17.24
C CYS A 233 -19.81 3.49 15.77
N LEU A 234 -20.65 2.67 15.18
CA LEU A 234 -21.12 2.77 13.79
C LEU A 234 -22.65 2.76 13.74
N ILE A 235 -23.24 3.17 12.62
CA ILE A 235 -24.69 3.04 12.39
C ILE A 235 -24.91 1.90 11.40
N PRO A 236 -25.70 0.85 11.72
CA PRO A 236 -25.98 -0.22 10.75
C PRO A 236 -26.78 0.29 9.57
N GLU A 237 -26.71 -0.43 8.44
CA GLU A 237 -27.56 -0.23 7.28
C GLU A 237 -28.61 -1.36 7.22
N PRO A 238 -29.92 -1.06 7.22
CA PRO A 238 -30.53 0.27 7.28
C PRO A 238 -30.37 0.94 8.66
N PRO A 239 -30.34 2.30 8.74
CA PRO A 239 -30.20 3.00 10.00
C PRO A 239 -31.38 2.76 10.95
N PRO A 240 -31.14 2.55 12.26
CA PRO A 240 -32.21 2.54 13.25
C PRO A 240 -32.96 3.86 13.19
N ASP A 241 -34.30 3.80 13.19
CA ASP A 241 -35.20 4.96 13.08
C ASP A 241 -35.03 5.80 11.80
N GLY A 242 -34.32 5.26 10.79
CA GLY A 242 -34.08 5.95 9.52
C GLY A 242 -33.21 7.20 9.65
N CYS A 243 -32.39 7.34 10.70
CA CYS A 243 -31.48 8.47 10.84
C CYS A 243 -30.07 8.14 10.33
N ARG A 244 -29.63 8.85 9.29
CA ARG A 244 -28.24 8.80 8.82
C ARG A 244 -27.45 10.00 9.33
N GLN A 245 -26.30 9.75 9.98
CA GLN A 245 -25.44 10.84 10.47
C GLN A 245 -24.90 11.66 9.29
N LYS A 246 -25.05 12.98 9.35
CA LYS A 246 -24.48 13.89 8.35
C LYS A 246 -22.97 13.68 8.20
N GLY A 247 -22.51 13.58 6.95
CA GLY A 247 -21.08 13.39 6.67
C GLY A 247 -20.58 11.98 7.06
N SER A 248 -21.45 10.97 6.95
CA SER A 248 -21.05 9.57 7.02
C SER A 248 -20.92 8.96 5.63
N VAL A 249 -20.11 7.92 5.51
CA VAL A 249 -19.97 7.12 4.27
C VAL A 249 -20.31 5.67 4.56
N LEU A 250 -20.89 4.98 3.57
CA LEU A 250 -21.32 3.60 3.74
C LEU A 250 -20.16 2.63 3.45
N LEU A 251 -19.84 1.78 4.42
CA LEU A 251 -18.89 0.68 4.29
C LEU A 251 -19.66 -0.64 4.22
N ARG A 252 -19.50 -1.39 3.13
CA ARG A 252 -20.11 -2.70 2.92
C ARG A 252 -19.09 -3.81 3.17
N ALA A 253 -19.54 -4.94 3.72
CA ALA A 253 -18.72 -6.15 3.69
C ALA A 253 -18.49 -6.59 2.25
N PRO A 254 -17.29 -7.12 1.91
CA PRO A 254 -17.14 -7.89 0.69
C PRO A 254 -18.03 -9.15 0.79
N ALA A 255 -18.48 -9.66 -0.36
CA ALA A 255 -19.52 -10.68 -0.46
C ALA A 255 -19.30 -11.90 0.47
N PRO A 256 -20.39 -12.52 0.99
CA PRO A 256 -21.80 -12.22 0.72
C PRO A 256 -22.36 -10.96 1.43
N ASP A 257 -23.08 -10.14 0.65
CA ASP A 257 -23.33 -8.70 0.82
C ASP A 257 -24.52 -8.29 1.73
N THR A 258 -24.62 -8.76 2.97
CA THR A 258 -25.79 -8.38 3.82
C THR A 258 -25.48 -7.38 4.92
N THR A 259 -24.21 -7.13 5.25
CA THR A 259 -23.85 -6.27 6.37
C THR A 259 -23.13 -5.04 5.88
N ALA A 260 -23.66 -3.87 6.24
CA ALA A 260 -23.05 -2.59 5.97
C ALA A 260 -23.24 -1.64 7.14
N TYR A 261 -22.31 -0.71 7.28
CA TYR A 261 -22.31 0.29 8.33
C TYR A 261 -21.96 1.66 7.77
N TRP A 262 -22.65 2.69 8.25
CA TRP A 262 -22.22 4.07 8.08
C TRP A 262 -21.09 4.38 9.04
N ILE A 263 -19.98 4.85 8.49
CA ILE A 263 -18.76 5.19 9.22
C ILE A 263 -18.47 6.69 9.08
N LYS A 264 -17.61 7.21 9.95
CA LYS A 264 -17.17 8.61 9.90
C LYS A 264 -16.46 8.89 8.57
N ALA A 265 -16.87 9.94 7.85
CA ALA A 265 -16.15 10.37 6.66
C ALA A 265 -14.83 11.07 6.99
N CYS A 266 -13.93 11.13 6.03
CA CYS A 266 -12.66 11.83 6.13
C CYS A 266 -12.17 12.34 4.77
N THR A 267 -11.33 13.36 4.83
CA THR A 267 -10.50 13.84 3.72
C THR A 267 -9.03 13.52 3.98
N VAL A 268 -8.61 13.62 5.24
CA VAL A 268 -7.25 13.29 5.71
C VAL A 268 -7.30 12.38 6.94
N THR A 269 -6.19 11.73 7.28
CA THR A 269 -6.13 10.81 8.43
C THR A 269 -6.43 11.49 9.75
N GLU A 270 -6.07 12.76 9.89
CA GLU A 270 -6.30 13.58 11.08
C GLU A 270 -7.80 13.76 11.37
N ASP A 271 -8.64 13.77 10.33
CA ASP A 271 -10.09 13.89 10.48
C ASP A 271 -10.68 12.74 11.32
N CYS A 272 -10.01 11.59 11.33
CA CYS A 272 -10.46 10.43 12.09
C CYS A 272 -10.42 10.68 13.60
N GLY A 273 -9.53 11.56 14.08
CA GLY A 273 -9.56 12.05 15.46
C GLY A 273 -9.32 10.98 16.54
N ARG A 274 -8.81 9.81 16.15
CA ARG A 274 -8.50 8.68 17.04
C ARG A 274 -7.09 8.19 16.78
N LEU A 275 -6.36 7.95 17.87
CA LEU A 275 -5.03 7.36 17.79
C LEU A 275 -5.12 5.87 17.42
N HIS A 276 -4.03 5.40 16.81
CA HIS A 276 -3.80 4.13 16.13
C HIS A 276 -4.69 2.90 16.47
N PRO A 277 -4.92 2.02 15.47
CA PRO A 277 -4.69 2.24 14.05
C PRO A 277 -5.96 2.80 13.43
N TYR A 278 -6.08 4.10 13.14
CA TYR A 278 -7.22 4.65 12.38
C TYR A 278 -6.68 5.60 11.31
N GLN A 279 -7.09 5.40 10.05
CA GLN A 279 -6.63 6.19 8.91
C GLN A 279 -7.78 6.49 7.97
N CYS A 280 -7.60 7.54 7.17
CA CYS A 280 -8.53 7.84 6.10
C CYS A 280 -8.26 6.93 4.91
N ASP A 281 -9.20 6.03 4.62
CA ASP A 281 -9.17 5.30 3.36
C ASP A 281 -9.62 6.25 2.24
N GLN A 282 -8.68 6.67 1.38
CA GLN A 282 -8.91 7.67 0.33
C GLN A 282 -9.82 7.17 -0.80
N GLN A 283 -10.01 5.85 -0.94
CA GLN A 283 -10.99 5.29 -1.87
C GLN A 283 -12.41 5.43 -1.31
N LEU A 284 -12.58 5.11 -0.03
CA LEU A 284 -13.90 5.12 0.62
C LEU A 284 -14.27 6.49 1.20
N ARG A 285 -13.28 7.36 1.39
CA ARG A 285 -13.37 8.61 2.17
C ARG A 285 -13.94 8.38 3.57
N GLY A 286 -13.54 7.27 4.18
CA GLY A 286 -14.03 6.80 5.45
C GLY A 286 -12.91 6.43 6.42
N CYS A 287 -13.12 6.79 7.69
CA CYS A 287 -12.22 6.42 8.77
C CYS A 287 -12.36 4.95 9.11
N ARG A 288 -11.29 4.20 8.89
CA ARG A 288 -11.22 2.77 9.21
C ARG A 288 -9.99 2.48 10.04
N PRO A 289 -9.98 1.35 10.75
CA PRO A 289 -8.76 0.91 11.36
C PRO A 289 -7.66 0.82 10.29
N THR A 290 -6.42 1.23 10.59
CA THR A 290 -5.30 1.10 9.64
C THR A 290 -5.39 -0.30 9.07
N ALA A 291 -5.62 -0.39 7.76
CA ALA A 291 -5.67 -1.67 7.11
C ALA A 291 -4.28 -2.26 7.30
N GLU A 292 -4.13 -3.18 8.27
CA GLU A 292 -3.02 -4.12 8.21
C GLU A 292 -3.05 -4.67 6.79
N VAL A 293 -1.97 -4.43 6.04
CA VAL A 293 -1.86 -4.99 4.69
C VAL A 293 -1.92 -6.50 4.84
N VAL A 294 -3.01 -7.10 4.37
CA VAL A 294 -3.14 -8.55 4.32
C VAL A 294 -2.60 -9.01 2.98
N VAL A 295 -1.47 -9.71 3.02
CA VAL A 295 -0.96 -10.45 1.85
C VAL A 295 -1.53 -11.85 1.92
N ASP A 296 -2.41 -12.17 0.98
CA ASP A 296 -3.02 -13.49 0.86
C ASP A 296 -2.20 -14.33 -0.11
N VAL A 297 -1.53 -15.36 0.42
CA VAL A 297 -0.68 -16.29 -0.31
C VAL A 297 -1.46 -17.59 -0.49
N ASN A 298 -1.94 -17.80 -1.71
CA ASN A 298 -2.86 -18.88 -2.06
C ASN A 298 -2.63 -19.40 -3.49
N GLY A 299 -1.48 -19.10 -4.09
CA GLY A 299 -1.10 -19.50 -5.45
C GLY A 299 -1.87 -18.77 -6.56
N ARG A 300 -2.61 -17.70 -6.25
CA ARG A 300 -3.34 -16.92 -7.26
C ARG A 300 -2.52 -15.73 -7.73
N GLU A 301 -2.52 -15.52 -9.04
CA GLU A 301 -1.98 -14.31 -9.64
C GLU A 301 -2.76 -13.06 -9.21
N PRO A 302 -2.10 -11.90 -9.11
CA PRO A 302 -2.77 -10.65 -8.82
C PRO A 302 -3.77 -10.28 -9.94
N PRO A 303 -4.91 -9.66 -9.59
CA PRO A 303 -5.81 -9.07 -10.56
C PRO A 303 -5.07 -8.13 -11.52
N ARG A 304 -5.41 -8.20 -12.81
CA ARG A 304 -4.83 -7.37 -13.89
C ARG A 304 -5.28 -5.91 -13.85
N SER A 305 -6.05 -5.53 -12.83
CA SER A 305 -6.51 -4.18 -12.56
C SER A 305 -6.62 -3.97 -11.05
N PHE A 306 -6.47 -2.72 -10.61
CA PHE A 306 -6.87 -2.31 -9.27
C PHE A 306 -8.35 -1.92 -9.23
N CYS A 307 -8.97 -1.68 -10.38
CA CYS A 307 -10.33 -1.21 -10.50
C CYS A 307 -11.35 -2.37 -10.45
N VAL A 308 -12.58 -2.07 -10.03
CA VAL A 308 -13.72 -2.97 -10.23
C VAL A 308 -13.88 -3.23 -11.73
N GLU A 309 -13.88 -4.49 -12.15
CA GLU A 309 -14.25 -4.85 -13.53
C GLU A 309 -15.75 -4.62 -13.72
N GLN A 310 -16.12 -3.65 -14.57
CA GLN A 310 -17.54 -3.43 -14.89
C GLN A 310 -18.14 -4.70 -15.52
N GLY A 311 -19.08 -5.34 -14.81
CA GLY A 311 -19.78 -6.55 -15.28
C GLY A 311 -19.26 -7.88 -14.73
N ALA A 312 -18.22 -7.89 -13.88
CA ALA A 312 -17.87 -9.09 -13.12
C ALA A 312 -18.86 -9.26 -11.94
N PRO A 313 -19.39 -10.48 -11.68
CA PRO A 313 -20.16 -10.71 -10.46
C PRO A 313 -19.28 -10.40 -9.24
N PRO A 314 -19.86 -9.88 -8.14
CA PRO A 314 -19.12 -9.73 -6.89
C PRO A 314 -18.55 -11.11 -6.51
N ARG A 315 -17.24 -11.17 -6.28
CA ARG A 315 -16.56 -12.39 -5.81
C ARG A 315 -16.82 -12.59 -4.34
#